data_AF-A0AAD4W509-F1
#
_entry.id   AF-A0AAD4W509-F1
#
_cell.length_a   1.000
_cell.length_b   1.000
_cell.length_c   1.000
_cell.angle_alpha   90.00
_cell.angle_beta   90.00
_cell.angle_gamma   90.00
#
_symmetry.space_group_name_H-M   'P 1'
#
loop_
_entity.id
_entity.type
_entity.pdbx_description
1 polymer ?
#
loop_
_entity_poly.entity_id
_entity_poly.type
_entity_poly.pdbx_seq_one_letter_code
_entity_poly.pdbx_strand_id
1 'polypeptide(L)'
;MSSACATAPAACISSPNCPSSLSHIPIWRSSSLRPPPPSLSDISFKIPCGSFKRSSSLTGFRTLSPVMQWQDCTVKMEIDVPISVAYDCYSDREAIPRWMPFISTVKILEDKPDLSRWSLKYKAFGRDIEFSWLARNMQPIPNQKIHWRSLEGLPNRGAVRFYPKGPSACLVELTVSYEVPPILAPVASALQPFLESLLGRGLERFATFSKGYTSDSTL
;
A
#
# COMPACT_ATOMS: atom_id res chain seq x y z
N MET A 1 8.19 15.83 -51.37
CA MET A 1 7.21 15.76 -52.48
C MET A 1 6.14 14.77 -52.09
N SER A 2 4.85 15.09 -52.30
CA SER A 2 3.64 14.26 -52.07
C SER A 2 3.39 13.74 -50.62
N SER A 3 2.25 13.84 -49.93
CA SER A 3 0.84 14.31 -50.14
C SER A 3 -0.22 13.19 -50.01
N ALA A 4 -1.49 13.57 -49.78
CA ALA A 4 -2.68 12.79 -49.38
C ALA A 4 -2.61 12.22 -47.93
N CYS A 5 -3.48 12.55 -46.97
CA CYS A 5 -4.73 13.34 -46.90
C CYS A 5 -5.99 12.71 -47.55
N ALA A 6 -6.93 12.27 -46.71
CA ALA A 6 -8.33 11.94 -47.03
C ALA A 6 -9.19 12.16 -45.75
N THR A 7 -10.46 12.58 -45.88
CA THR A 7 -11.05 13.51 -44.88
C THR A 7 -12.56 13.38 -44.63
N ALA A 8 -12.94 13.08 -43.37
CA ALA A 8 -14.23 13.47 -42.72
C ALA A 8 -15.54 12.93 -43.39
N PRO A 9 -16.80 13.37 -43.05
CA PRO A 9 -17.24 14.28 -41.97
C PRO A 9 -18.55 13.94 -41.18
N ALA A 10 -18.73 14.66 -40.05
CA ALA A 10 -19.94 15.31 -39.50
C ALA A 10 -21.33 14.64 -39.33
N ALA A 11 -21.86 14.69 -38.09
CA ALA A 11 -23.04 15.48 -37.64
C ALA A 11 -22.99 15.62 -36.08
N CYS A 12 -23.33 16.71 -35.34
CA CYS A 12 -24.36 17.78 -35.44
C CYS A 12 -25.78 17.25 -35.13
N ILE A 13 -26.71 17.87 -34.35
CA ILE A 13 -26.81 19.10 -33.52
C ILE A 13 -28.14 18.96 -32.68
N SER A 14 -28.55 19.64 -31.58
CA SER A 14 -28.11 20.77 -30.70
C SER A 14 -28.90 20.80 -29.36
N SER A 15 -28.44 21.56 -28.34
CA SER A 15 -29.21 22.05 -27.14
C SER A 15 -29.85 23.45 -27.43
N PRO A 16 -30.56 24.21 -26.53
CA PRO A 16 -30.81 24.07 -25.07
C PRO A 16 -32.18 24.57 -24.47
N ASN A 17 -32.29 24.60 -23.12
CA ASN A 17 -32.96 25.58 -22.22
C ASN A 17 -34.49 25.95 -22.22
N CYS A 18 -35.18 25.65 -21.09
CA CYS A 18 -35.84 26.56 -20.10
C CYS A 18 -36.97 27.58 -20.48
N PRO A 19 -37.71 28.20 -19.50
CA PRO A 19 -38.20 27.76 -18.16
C PRO A 19 -39.65 28.26 -17.78
N SER A 20 -40.06 28.04 -16.50
CA SER A 20 -41.14 28.74 -15.72
C SER A 20 -42.62 28.31 -16.00
N SER A 21 -43.63 28.49 -15.12
CA SER A 21 -43.78 29.24 -13.85
C SER A 21 -44.89 28.64 -12.92
N LEU A 22 -44.95 29.14 -11.66
CA LEU A 22 -45.92 29.10 -10.53
C LEU A 22 -47.45 28.98 -10.85
N SER A 23 -48.40 28.69 -9.93
CA SER A 23 -48.45 28.53 -8.44
C SER A 23 -49.76 27.87 -7.93
N HIS A 24 -49.82 27.43 -6.64
CA HIS A 24 -50.84 27.78 -5.60
C HIS A 24 -51.15 26.71 -4.51
N ILE A 25 -51.50 27.22 -3.32
CA ILE A 25 -51.84 26.61 -2.01
C ILE A 25 -52.89 27.59 -1.39
N PRO A 26 -54.06 27.19 -0.79
CA PRO A 26 -54.19 26.67 0.60
C PRO A 26 -55.20 25.50 0.81
N ILE A 27 -55.06 24.59 1.78
CA ILE A 27 -55.33 24.64 3.25
C ILE A 27 -56.80 24.90 3.62
N TRP A 28 -57.48 23.97 4.33
CA TRP A 28 -58.10 24.19 5.66
C TRP A 28 -58.58 22.90 6.38
N ARG A 29 -58.80 23.02 7.70
CA ARG A 29 -59.43 22.04 8.61
C ARG A 29 -60.98 22.17 8.52
N SER A 30 -61.85 21.38 9.18
CA SER A 30 -61.78 20.84 10.54
C SER A 30 -62.94 19.87 10.89
N SER A 31 -62.88 19.34 12.13
CA SER A 31 -64.03 18.99 13.00
C SER A 31 -64.68 17.61 12.85
N SER A 32 -64.14 16.68 13.64
CA SER A 32 -64.82 15.92 14.70
C SER A 32 -66.34 15.68 14.62
N LEU A 33 -66.75 14.40 14.76
CA LEU A 33 -67.79 13.95 15.73
C LEU A 33 -67.74 12.40 15.93
N ARG A 34 -68.11 11.94 17.13
CA ARG A 34 -68.49 10.56 17.54
C ARG A 34 -69.91 10.67 18.19
N PRO A 35 -70.62 9.63 18.67
CA PRO A 35 -70.35 8.17 18.86
C PRO A 35 -71.50 7.32 18.21
N PRO A 36 -72.03 6.17 18.71
CA PRO A 36 -71.59 5.16 19.70
C PRO A 36 -71.65 3.67 19.21
N PRO A 37 -71.21 2.67 20.01
CA PRO A 37 -71.45 1.23 19.82
C PRO A 37 -72.74 0.73 20.52
N PRO A 38 -73.20 -0.53 20.30
CA PRO A 38 -72.98 -1.55 21.37
C PRO A 38 -72.91 -3.05 20.93
N SER A 39 -72.68 -3.91 21.93
CA SER A 39 -73.11 -5.33 22.11
C SER A 39 -72.68 -6.46 21.15
N LEU A 40 -71.61 -7.16 21.58
CA LEU A 40 -71.50 -8.62 21.81
C LEU A 40 -72.54 -9.59 21.19
N SER A 41 -72.03 -10.59 20.46
CA SER A 41 -72.39 -12.02 20.61
C SER A 41 -71.23 -12.90 20.11
N ASP A 42 -71.17 -14.14 20.57
CA ASP A 42 -70.05 -15.08 20.39
C ASP A 42 -69.84 -15.61 18.96
N ILE A 43 -68.60 -16.04 18.65
CA ILE A 43 -68.25 -17.45 18.33
C ILE A 43 -66.72 -17.56 18.09
N SER A 44 -66.15 -18.71 18.44
CA SER A 44 -64.70 -18.98 18.42
C SER A 44 -64.16 -19.55 17.08
N PHE A 45 -62.85 -19.80 17.05
CA PHE A 45 -62.10 -20.62 16.08
C PHE A 45 -61.68 -20.00 14.74
N LYS A 46 -60.46 -19.45 14.70
CA LYS A 46 -59.28 -20.17 14.13
C LYS A 46 -57.96 -19.43 14.37
N ILE A 47 -56.89 -20.17 14.60
CA ILE A 47 -55.51 -19.65 14.73
C ILE A 47 -54.78 -19.85 13.40
N PRO A 48 -54.29 -18.79 12.74
CA PRO A 48 -53.24 -18.91 11.72
C PRO A 48 -51.87 -19.02 12.40
N CYS A 49 -51.09 -20.04 12.05
CA CYS A 49 -49.70 -20.13 12.50
C CYS A 49 -48.85 -19.06 11.79
N GLY A 50 -48.20 -18.17 12.55
CA GLY A 50 -47.40 -17.06 12.04
C GLY A 50 -46.09 -16.90 12.81
N SER A 51 -45.13 -17.80 12.59
CA SER A 51 -43.86 -17.82 13.31
C SER A 51 -42.94 -16.65 12.95
N PHE A 52 -43.04 -15.55 13.69
CA PHE A 52 -42.11 -14.41 13.60
C PHE A 52 -40.68 -14.82 14.03
N LYS A 53 -39.91 -15.37 13.10
CA LYS A 53 -38.47 -15.61 13.25
C LYS A 53 -37.74 -14.26 13.32
N ARG A 54 -37.64 -13.70 14.53
CA ARG A 54 -36.86 -12.49 14.84
C ARG A 54 -35.36 -12.80 14.71
N SER A 55 -34.86 -12.86 13.48
CA SER A 55 -33.45 -13.06 13.18
C SER A 55 -32.64 -11.87 13.68
N SER A 56 -32.07 -11.99 14.88
CA SER A 56 -31.12 -11.02 15.42
C SER A 56 -29.84 -11.06 14.58
N SER A 57 -29.71 -10.12 13.64
CA SER A 57 -28.50 -9.94 12.85
C SER A 57 -27.37 -9.38 13.74
N LEU A 58 -26.74 -10.25 14.52
CA LEU A 58 -25.41 -10.01 15.05
C LEU A 58 -24.48 -9.88 13.85
N THR A 59 -24.22 -8.63 13.45
CA THR A 59 -23.18 -8.28 12.49
C THR A 59 -21.85 -8.74 13.09
N GLY A 60 -21.41 -9.93 12.69
CA GLY A 60 -20.23 -10.56 13.27
C GLY A 60 -19.04 -9.63 13.13
N PHE A 61 -18.40 -9.33 14.26
CA PHE A 61 -17.07 -8.72 14.26
C PHE A 61 -16.17 -9.63 13.44
N ARG A 62 -15.76 -9.17 12.24
CA ARG A 62 -14.84 -9.91 11.41
C ARG A 62 -13.51 -9.98 12.15
N THR A 63 -13.19 -11.14 12.72
CA THR A 63 -11.85 -11.51 13.19
C THR A 63 -10.93 -11.67 11.98
N LEU A 64 -10.66 -10.56 11.30
CA LEU A 64 -9.61 -10.45 10.30
C LEU A 64 -8.30 -10.84 10.97
N SER A 65 -7.77 -11.99 10.63
CA SER A 65 -6.49 -12.45 11.15
C SER A 65 -5.39 -11.56 10.53
N PRO A 66 -4.64 -10.76 11.31
CA PRO A 66 -3.70 -9.78 10.77
C PRO A 66 -2.47 -10.42 10.10
N VAL A 67 -2.32 -11.75 10.21
CA VAL A 67 -1.15 -12.55 9.83
C VAL A 67 -1.02 -12.75 8.30
N MET A 68 -1.92 -12.16 7.49
CA MET A 68 -1.85 -12.16 6.02
C MET A 68 -2.03 -10.75 5.41
N GLN A 69 -1.93 -9.70 6.22
CA GLN A 69 -1.97 -8.33 5.70
C GLN A 69 -0.55 -7.85 5.36
N TRP A 70 -0.39 -7.37 4.12
CA TRP A 70 0.83 -6.67 3.71
C TRP A 70 0.89 -5.30 4.39
N GLN A 71 1.93 -5.08 5.18
CA GLN A 71 2.24 -3.80 5.81
C GLN A 71 3.27 -3.05 4.95
N ASP A 72 2.95 -1.82 4.57
CA ASP A 72 3.85 -0.93 3.82
C ASP A 72 4.57 0.04 4.77
N CYS A 73 5.91 0.06 4.71
CA CYS A 73 6.76 1.10 5.28
C CYS A 73 7.39 1.92 4.15
N THR A 74 7.38 3.25 4.24
CA THR A 74 8.11 4.12 3.31
C THR A 74 8.85 5.21 4.07
N VAL A 75 10.16 5.31 3.84
CA VAL A 75 11.01 6.39 4.36
C VAL A 75 11.62 7.17 3.19
N LYS A 76 11.99 8.44 3.42
CA LYS A 76 12.66 9.28 2.42
C LYS A 76 13.82 10.03 3.05
N MET A 77 14.88 10.26 2.30
CA MET A 77 16.05 11.04 2.72
C MET A 77 16.61 11.82 1.53
N GLU A 78 16.99 13.07 1.75
CA GLU A 78 17.75 13.85 0.76
C GLU A 78 19.25 13.58 0.97
N ILE A 79 19.96 13.35 -0.14
CA ILE A 79 21.35 12.90 -0.16
C ILE A 79 22.18 13.89 -0.96
N ASP A 80 23.27 14.40 -0.38
CA ASP A 80 24.19 15.35 -1.03
C ASP A 80 25.16 14.65 -2.00
N VAL A 81 24.63 13.83 -2.91
CA VAL A 81 25.37 13.25 -4.04
C VAL A 81 24.54 13.34 -5.34
N PRO A 82 25.19 13.36 -6.53
CA PRO A 82 24.48 13.24 -7.80
C PRO A 82 23.64 11.95 -7.86
N ILE A 83 22.51 12.01 -8.58
CA ILE A 83 21.55 10.89 -8.64
C ILE A 83 22.16 9.57 -9.15
N SER A 84 23.16 9.63 -10.03
CA SER A 84 23.92 8.46 -10.48
C SER A 84 24.74 7.82 -9.37
N VAL A 85 25.47 8.61 -8.58
CA VAL A 85 26.27 8.10 -7.45
C VAL A 85 25.38 7.39 -6.43
N ALA A 86 24.20 7.95 -6.11
CA ALA A 86 23.23 7.28 -5.25
C ALA A 86 22.66 5.99 -5.89
N TYR A 87 22.36 6.02 -7.19
CA TYR A 87 21.82 4.87 -7.91
C TYR A 87 22.83 3.71 -7.98
N ASP A 88 24.08 3.99 -8.34
CA ASP A 88 25.16 3.02 -8.43
C ASP A 88 25.51 2.44 -7.05
N CYS A 89 25.57 3.30 -6.02
CA CYS A 89 25.84 2.91 -4.63
C CYS A 89 24.75 2.00 -4.04
N TYR A 90 23.50 2.11 -4.50
CA TYR A 90 22.41 1.21 -4.11
C TYR A 90 22.35 -0.05 -5.00
N SER A 91 22.89 0.02 -6.23
CA SER A 91 22.95 -1.10 -7.17
C SER A 91 24.01 -2.14 -6.77
N ASP A 92 25.10 -1.72 -6.12
CA ASP A 92 25.98 -2.64 -5.36
C ASP A 92 25.23 -3.21 -4.15
N ARG A 93 24.54 -4.33 -4.39
CA ARG A 93 23.81 -5.09 -3.37
C ARG A 93 24.73 -5.68 -2.31
N GLU A 94 26.00 -5.94 -2.62
CA GLU A 94 26.95 -6.49 -1.64
C GLU A 94 27.59 -5.39 -0.78
N ALA A 95 27.50 -4.11 -1.18
CA ALA A 95 27.74 -2.99 -0.27
C ALA A 95 26.76 -2.89 0.88
N ILE A 96 25.52 -3.38 0.73
CA ILE A 96 24.41 -3.03 1.63
C ILE A 96 24.71 -3.31 3.11
N PRO A 97 25.32 -4.44 3.52
CA PRO A 97 25.74 -4.66 4.92
C PRO A 97 26.71 -3.61 5.48
N ARG A 98 27.51 -2.93 4.63
CA ARG A 98 28.47 -1.88 5.05
C ARG A 98 27.76 -0.64 5.63
N TRP A 99 26.54 -0.34 5.17
CA TRP A 99 25.78 0.84 5.59
C TRP A 99 24.40 0.52 6.21
N MET A 100 23.82 -0.65 5.97
CA MET A 100 22.53 -1.11 6.51
C MET A 100 22.76 -2.25 7.54
N PRO A 101 23.13 -1.95 8.80
CA PRO A 101 23.73 -2.91 9.74
C PRO A 101 22.80 -4.02 10.25
N PHE A 102 21.50 -3.97 9.94
CA PHE A 102 20.56 -5.06 10.25
C PHE A 102 20.57 -6.14 9.15
N ILE A 103 21.07 -5.84 7.95
CA ILE A 103 21.38 -6.84 6.93
C ILE A 103 22.79 -7.36 7.20
N SER A 104 22.88 -8.62 7.62
CA SER A 104 24.14 -9.27 7.98
C SER A 104 24.96 -9.72 6.77
N THR A 105 24.29 -10.21 5.73
CA THR A 105 24.91 -10.56 4.44
C THR A 105 23.94 -10.33 3.29
N VAL A 106 24.51 -10.01 2.13
CA VAL A 106 23.87 -10.13 0.82
C VAL A 106 24.88 -10.85 -0.09
N LYS A 107 24.40 -11.85 -0.84
CA LYS A 107 25.19 -12.58 -1.82
C LYS A 107 24.44 -12.71 -3.14
N ILE A 108 25.01 -12.19 -4.22
CA ILE A 108 24.47 -12.36 -5.58
C ILE A 108 24.71 -13.81 -6.03
N LEU A 109 23.77 -14.40 -6.77
CA LEU A 109 23.95 -15.75 -7.32
C LEU A 109 24.76 -15.67 -8.63
N GLU A 110 25.89 -16.36 -8.70
CA GLU A 110 26.80 -16.34 -9.85
C GLU A 110 26.10 -16.72 -11.16
N ASP A 111 25.34 -17.83 -11.17
CA ASP A 111 24.55 -18.27 -12.33
C ASP A 111 23.41 -17.32 -12.74
N LYS A 112 22.94 -16.48 -11.79
CA LYS A 112 21.68 -15.74 -11.87
C LYS A 112 21.80 -14.39 -11.15
N PRO A 113 22.46 -13.39 -11.75
CA PRO A 113 22.73 -12.12 -11.08
C PRO A 113 21.47 -11.29 -10.79
N ASP A 114 20.32 -11.60 -11.40
CA ASP A 114 19.03 -11.01 -11.01
C ASP A 114 18.50 -11.54 -9.66
N LEU A 115 19.09 -12.62 -9.13
CA LEU A 115 18.83 -13.16 -7.80
C LEU A 115 19.94 -12.78 -6.81
N SER A 116 19.55 -12.53 -5.56
CA SER A 116 20.49 -12.50 -4.44
C SER A 116 19.87 -13.11 -3.18
N ARG A 117 20.70 -13.78 -2.38
CA ARG A 117 20.36 -14.31 -1.06
C ARG A 117 20.72 -13.28 0.00
N TRP A 118 19.81 -13.05 0.93
CA TRP A 118 19.93 -12.06 2.00
C TRP A 118 19.75 -12.74 3.35
N SER A 119 20.45 -12.24 4.37
CA SER A 119 20.23 -12.62 5.76
C SER A 119 20.20 -11.40 6.67
N LEU A 120 19.11 -11.23 7.42
CA LEU A 120 18.95 -10.27 8.51
C LEU A 120 19.28 -10.97 9.84
N LYS A 121 20.09 -10.32 10.68
CA LYS A 121 20.35 -10.73 12.07
C LYS A 121 20.20 -9.49 12.95
N TYR A 122 19.26 -9.49 13.89
CA TYR A 122 18.99 -8.33 14.73
C TYR A 122 18.44 -8.71 16.10
N LYS A 123 18.87 -8.01 17.16
CA LYS A 123 18.36 -8.20 18.52
C LYS A 123 17.17 -7.26 18.78
N ALA A 124 15.95 -7.81 18.83
CA ALA A 124 14.73 -7.03 19.10
C ALA A 124 13.74 -7.81 19.98
N PHE A 125 12.91 -7.10 20.74
CA PHE A 125 11.91 -7.67 21.65
C PHE A 125 12.49 -8.72 22.63
N GLY A 126 13.75 -8.52 23.07
CA GLY A 126 14.46 -9.45 23.96
C GLY A 126 14.88 -10.78 23.32
N ARG A 127 14.84 -10.89 21.98
CA ARG A 127 15.18 -12.09 21.22
C ARG A 127 16.16 -11.80 20.09
N ASP A 128 16.93 -12.83 19.73
CA ASP A 128 17.73 -12.83 18.52
C ASP A 128 16.81 -13.22 17.35
N ILE A 129 16.58 -12.27 16.44
CA ILE A 129 15.79 -12.45 15.24
C ILE A 129 16.74 -12.69 14.08
N GLU A 130 16.65 -13.87 13.48
CA GLU A 130 17.35 -14.22 12.26
C GLU A 130 16.34 -14.62 11.18
N PHE A 131 16.44 -13.96 10.02
CA PHE A 131 15.65 -14.27 8.84
C PHE A 131 16.56 -14.31 7.62
N SER A 132 16.32 -15.24 6.70
CA SER A 132 16.94 -15.24 5.38
C SER A 132 15.86 -15.31 4.30
N TRP A 133 16.16 -14.76 3.12
CA TRP A 133 15.29 -14.82 1.95
C TRP A 133 16.09 -14.83 0.65
N LEU A 134 15.49 -15.40 -0.39
CA LEU A 134 15.94 -15.25 -1.77
C LEU A 134 15.15 -14.10 -2.39
N ALA A 135 15.81 -13.04 -2.84
CA ALA A 135 15.18 -11.93 -3.53
C ALA A 135 15.48 -11.98 -5.03
N ARG A 136 14.50 -11.63 -5.85
CA ARG A 136 14.68 -11.30 -7.27
C ARG A 136 14.63 -9.79 -7.44
N ASN A 137 15.68 -9.22 -8.00
CA ASN A 137 15.66 -7.88 -8.60
C ASN A 137 14.82 -7.94 -9.88
N MET A 138 13.82 -7.07 -9.96
CA MET A 138 13.08 -6.82 -11.20
C MET A 138 13.90 -5.90 -12.12
N GLN A 139 13.52 -5.80 -13.40
CA GLN A 139 14.21 -4.94 -14.36
C GLN A 139 14.38 -3.51 -13.80
N PRO A 140 15.62 -3.04 -13.61
CA PRO A 140 15.87 -1.74 -13.01
C PRO A 140 15.67 -0.62 -14.04
N ILE A 141 15.40 0.59 -13.56
CA ILE A 141 15.31 1.80 -14.38
C ILE A 141 16.47 2.72 -13.96
N PRO A 142 17.50 2.92 -14.82
CA PRO A 142 18.68 3.72 -14.49
C PRO A 142 18.34 5.10 -13.92
N ASN A 143 19.01 5.46 -12.83
CA ASN A 143 18.84 6.74 -12.12
C ASN A 143 17.41 7.04 -11.65
N GLN A 144 16.51 6.05 -11.59
CA GLN A 144 15.09 6.27 -11.24
C GLN A 144 14.52 5.23 -10.27
N LYS A 145 14.77 3.93 -10.49
CA LYS A 145 14.12 2.86 -9.72
C LYS A 145 14.93 1.57 -9.68
N ILE A 146 15.11 1.02 -8.49
CA ILE A 146 15.51 -0.38 -8.27
C ILE A 146 14.40 -1.03 -7.46
N HIS A 147 13.95 -2.24 -7.81
CA HIS A 147 12.85 -2.91 -7.10
C HIS A 147 12.98 -4.42 -7.11
N TRP A 148 12.45 -5.07 -6.07
CA TRP A 148 12.64 -6.49 -5.80
C TRP A 148 11.40 -7.14 -5.18
N ARG A 149 11.40 -8.48 -5.19
CA ARG A 149 10.42 -9.34 -4.51
C ARG A 149 11.12 -10.58 -3.95
N SER A 150 10.77 -11.01 -2.74
CA SER A 150 11.16 -12.31 -2.20
C SER A 150 10.50 -13.45 -2.99
N LEU A 151 11.28 -14.46 -3.34
CA LEU A 151 10.80 -15.73 -3.88
C LEU A 151 10.60 -16.78 -2.77
N GLU A 152 11.49 -16.78 -1.78
CA GLU A 152 11.58 -17.76 -0.70
C GLU A 152 11.99 -17.09 0.62
N GLY A 153 11.65 -17.68 1.76
CA GLY A 153 12.01 -17.18 3.09
C GLY A 153 11.08 -16.07 3.59
N LEU A 154 11.63 -15.02 4.20
CA LEU A 154 10.87 -13.89 4.74
C LEU A 154 10.06 -13.14 3.64
N PRO A 155 8.71 -13.15 3.68
CA PRO A 155 7.90 -12.49 2.64
C PRO A 155 8.07 -10.97 2.65
N ASN A 156 8.76 -10.45 1.64
CA ASN A 156 8.98 -9.02 1.46
C ASN A 156 9.05 -8.62 -0.02
N ARG A 157 8.80 -7.36 -0.30
CA ARG A 157 9.01 -6.72 -1.59
C ARG A 157 9.37 -5.26 -1.36
N GLY A 158 9.99 -4.61 -2.32
CA GLY A 158 10.28 -3.19 -2.17
C GLY A 158 10.70 -2.51 -3.44
N ALA A 159 10.80 -1.19 -3.34
CA ALA A 159 11.37 -0.33 -4.36
C ALA A 159 12.11 0.81 -3.67
N VAL A 160 13.32 1.09 -4.14
CA VAL A 160 13.93 2.41 -3.97
C VAL A 160 13.67 3.22 -5.24
N ARG A 161 13.26 4.47 -5.06
CA ARG A 161 13.08 5.47 -6.12
C ARG A 161 14.03 6.64 -5.88
N PHE A 162 14.53 7.19 -6.98
CA PHE A 162 15.48 8.29 -6.99
C PHE A 162 14.86 9.48 -7.74
N TYR A 163 14.94 10.66 -7.15
CA TYR A 163 14.44 11.91 -7.74
C TYR A 163 15.55 12.97 -7.69
N PRO A 164 15.85 13.67 -8.80
CA PRO A 164 16.94 14.66 -8.79
C PRO A 164 16.55 15.91 -7.97
N LYS A 165 17.51 16.45 -7.21
CA LYS A 165 17.37 17.70 -6.46
C LYS A 165 18.37 18.79 -6.88
N GLY A 166 19.21 18.50 -7.87
CA GLY A 166 20.20 19.40 -8.44
C GLY A 166 21.33 18.59 -9.10
N PRO A 167 22.44 19.23 -9.47
CA PRO A 167 23.62 18.52 -9.98
C PRO A 167 24.32 17.67 -8.90
N SER A 168 24.18 18.04 -7.62
CA SER A 168 24.91 17.48 -6.49
C SER A 168 24.02 16.91 -5.39
N ALA A 169 22.72 16.73 -5.64
CA ALA A 169 21.78 16.22 -4.65
C ALA A 169 20.63 15.40 -5.29
N CYS A 170 20.11 14.44 -4.53
CA CYS A 170 18.91 13.68 -4.91
C CYS A 170 18.06 13.29 -3.68
N LEU A 171 16.77 13.11 -3.88
CA LEU A 171 15.86 12.52 -2.90
C LEU A 171 15.75 11.01 -3.17
N VAL A 172 16.07 10.22 -2.15
CA VAL A 172 15.91 8.76 -2.15
C VAL A 172 14.67 8.40 -1.35
N GLU A 173 13.75 7.66 -1.97
CA GLU A 173 12.53 7.14 -1.36
C GLU A 173 12.62 5.61 -1.31
N LEU A 174 12.52 5.01 -0.13
CA LEU A 174 12.60 3.57 0.09
C LEU A 174 11.28 3.05 0.62
N THR A 175 10.54 2.31 -0.22
CA THR A 175 9.32 1.57 0.14
C THR A 175 9.64 0.09 0.34
N VAL A 176 9.21 -0.49 1.46
CA VAL A 176 9.26 -1.93 1.73
C VAL A 176 7.88 -2.39 2.19
N SER A 177 7.30 -3.37 1.48
CA SER A 177 6.13 -4.12 1.95
C SER A 177 6.58 -5.45 2.55
N TYR A 178 5.95 -5.90 3.63
CA TYR A 178 6.20 -7.20 4.26
C TYR A 178 4.91 -7.81 4.81
N GLU A 179 4.87 -9.13 4.96
CA GLU A 179 3.85 -9.83 5.76
C GLU A 179 4.37 -10.05 7.18
N VAL A 180 3.52 -9.97 8.20
CA VAL A 180 3.92 -10.18 9.60
C VAL A 180 4.09 -11.69 9.88
N PRO A 181 5.29 -12.18 10.22
CA PRO A 181 5.48 -13.59 10.55
C PRO A 181 4.65 -13.99 11.78
N PRO A 182 4.00 -15.18 11.81
CA PRO A 182 3.12 -15.57 12.92
C PRO A 182 3.76 -15.49 14.31
N ILE A 183 5.07 -15.79 14.41
CA ILE A 183 5.86 -15.71 15.65
C ILE A 183 6.01 -14.27 16.20
N LEU A 184 5.80 -13.25 15.36
CA LEU A 184 5.83 -11.83 15.72
C LEU A 184 4.43 -11.21 15.84
N ALA A 185 3.35 -11.98 15.64
CA ALA A 185 1.98 -11.48 15.77
C ALA A 185 1.67 -10.79 17.12
N PRO A 186 2.19 -11.23 18.29
CA PRO A 186 1.99 -10.52 19.57
C PRO A 186 2.60 -9.11 19.62
N VAL A 187 3.50 -8.75 18.71
CA VAL A 187 4.14 -7.43 18.62
C VAL A 187 3.85 -6.72 17.29
N ALA A 188 2.86 -7.19 16.52
CA ALA A 188 2.60 -6.73 15.15
C ALA A 188 2.44 -5.21 15.01
N SER A 189 1.75 -4.56 15.95
CA SER A 189 1.56 -3.10 16.00
C SER A 189 2.86 -2.31 16.21
N ALA A 190 3.88 -2.91 16.80
CA ALA A 190 5.18 -2.29 16.99
C ALA A 190 6.13 -2.50 15.80
N LEU A 191 5.87 -3.48 14.92
CA LEU A 191 6.77 -3.81 13.80
C LEU A 191 6.88 -2.68 12.77
N GLN A 192 5.78 -2.00 12.45
CA GLN A 192 5.77 -0.91 11.47
C GLN A 192 6.65 0.28 11.90
N PRO A 193 6.44 0.94 13.06
CA PRO A 193 7.31 2.04 13.50
C PRO A 193 8.74 1.57 13.78
N PHE A 194 8.94 0.33 14.21
CA PHE A 194 10.28 -0.25 14.38
C PHE A 194 11.03 -0.39 13.03
N LEU A 195 10.37 -0.93 11.99
CA LEU A 195 10.96 -1.08 10.67
C LEU A 195 11.18 0.27 9.99
N GLU A 196 10.23 1.20 10.09
CA GLU A 196 10.39 2.57 9.60
C GLU A 196 11.61 3.25 10.24
N SER A 197 11.77 3.10 11.56
CA SER A 197 12.93 3.59 12.31
C SER A 197 14.25 2.90 11.91
N LEU A 198 14.23 1.62 11.54
CA LEU A 198 15.40 0.92 10.98
C LEU A 198 15.76 1.41 9.57
N LEU A 199 14.78 1.55 8.69
CA LEU A 199 14.98 2.00 7.31
C LEU A 199 15.46 3.46 7.27
N GLY A 200 14.95 4.33 8.15
CA GLY A 200 15.42 5.70 8.34
C GLY A 200 16.91 5.76 8.68
N ARG A 201 17.33 5.06 9.75
CA ARG A 201 18.76 4.92 10.12
C ARG A 201 19.61 4.26 9.03
N GLY A 202 19.01 3.40 8.21
CA GLY A 202 19.64 2.85 7.01
C GLY A 202 19.94 3.92 5.97
N LEU A 203 18.99 4.82 5.69
CA LEU A 203 19.19 5.94 4.76
C LEU A 203 20.11 7.04 5.31
N GLU A 204 20.12 7.31 6.62
CA GLU A 204 21.11 8.21 7.26
C GLU A 204 22.55 7.72 7.02
N ARG A 205 22.78 6.41 7.20
CA ARG A 205 24.08 5.77 6.96
C ARG A 205 24.41 5.70 5.49
N PHE A 206 23.44 5.39 4.62
CA PHE A 206 23.58 5.47 3.17
C PHE A 206 24.05 6.86 2.74
N ALA A 207 23.42 7.92 3.25
CA ALA A 207 23.77 9.31 2.92
C ALA A 207 25.21 9.71 3.31
N THR A 208 25.77 9.03 4.31
CA THR A 208 27.17 9.20 4.71
C THR A 208 28.10 8.34 3.84
N PHE A 209 27.71 7.09 3.58
CA PHE A 209 28.49 6.12 2.80
C PHE A 209 28.60 6.50 1.31
N SER A 210 27.51 6.97 0.69
CA SER A 210 27.48 7.32 -0.74
C SER A 210 28.41 8.47 -1.11
N LYS A 211 28.78 9.34 -0.16
CA LYS A 211 29.71 10.46 -0.37
C LYS A 211 31.15 10.00 -0.62
N GLY A 212 31.51 8.80 -0.17
CA GLY A 212 32.79 8.15 -0.47
C GLY A 212 32.68 7.04 -1.52
N TYR A 213 31.49 6.81 -2.10
CA TYR A 213 31.29 5.72 -3.04
C TYR A 213 31.82 6.09 -4.43
N THR A 214 32.91 5.45 -4.82
CA THR A 214 33.36 5.35 -6.21
C THR A 214 32.84 4.02 -6.76
N SER A 215 32.19 4.03 -7.92
CA SER A 215 31.86 2.78 -8.61
C SER A 215 33.09 2.27 -9.37
N ASP A 216 33.48 1.01 -9.12
CA ASP A 216 34.53 0.31 -9.87
C ASP A 216 34.03 -0.07 -11.29
N SER A 217 33.59 0.94 -12.05
CA SER A 217 33.03 0.83 -13.40
C SER A 217 34.13 0.76 -14.47
N THR A 218 35.22 0.03 -14.21
CA THR A 218 36.43 0.07 -15.04
C THR A 218 37.15 -1.30 -15.11
N LEU A 219 36.41 -2.32 -15.57
CA LEU A 219 36.93 -3.49 -16.29
C LEU A 219 35.95 -3.88 -17.41
#